data_AF-A0AAV0JK69-F1
#
_entry.id   AF-A0AAV0JK69-F1
#
_cell.length_a   1.000
_cell.length_b   1.000
_cell.length_c   1.000
_cell.angle_alpha   90.00
_cell.angle_beta   90.00
_cell.angle_gamma   90.00
#
_symmetry.space_group_name_H-M   'P 1'
#
loop_
_entity.id
_entity.type
_entity.pdbx_description
1 polymer ?
#
loop_
_entity_poly.entity_id
_entity_poly.type
_entity_poly.pdbx_seq_one_letter_code
_entity_poly.pdbx_strand_id
1 'polypeptide(L)' 'MMNKKEILKLAKGFRGRAKNCIRIARERVEKALQYSYRDRRTKKRDMRSLWIQRISAGTRQHNVSNFFAA' A
#
# COMPACT_ATOMS: atom_id res chain seq x y z
N MET A 1 12.29 -22.62 7.70
CA MET A 1 11.96 -22.23 6.31
C MET A 1 10.46 -22.36 6.12
N MET A 2 9.78 -21.39 5.51
CA MET A 2 8.34 -21.49 5.22
C MET A 2 8.03 -22.72 4.35
N ASN A 3 6.91 -23.40 4.63
CA ASN A 3 6.51 -24.58 3.88
C ASN A 3 6.07 -24.19 2.46
N LYS A 4 6.40 -25.03 1.47
CA LYS A 4 6.02 -24.85 0.06
C LYS A 4 4.53 -24.53 -0.11
N LYS A 5 3.65 -25.23 0.63
CA LYS A 5 2.20 -25.05 0.58
C LYS A 5 1.78 -23.65 1.06
N GLU A 6 2.43 -23.13 2.11
CA GLU A 6 2.12 -21.81 2.67
C GLU A 6 2.57 -20.68 1.74
N ILE A 7 3.76 -20.79 1.15
CA ILE A 7 4.25 -19.82 0.16
C ILE A 7 3.32 -19.74 -1.05
N LEU A 8 2.88 -20.90 -1.56
CA LEU A 8 1.96 -20.93 -2.70
C LEU A 8 0.57 -20.39 -2.34
N LYS A 9 0.12 -20.55 -1.09
CA LYS A 9 -1.11 -19.93 -0.59
C LYS A 9 -0.98 -18.40 -0.57
N LEU A 10 0.15 -17.86 -0.13
CA LEU A 10 0.43 -16.43 -0.09
C LEU A 10 0.67 -15.82 -1.48
N ALA A 11 1.25 -16.59 -2.41
CA ALA A 11 1.47 -16.20 -3.79
C ALA A 11 0.22 -16.37 -4.69
N LYS A 12 -0.93 -16.77 -4.11
CA LYS A 12 -2.18 -16.93 -4.86
C LYS A 12 -2.59 -15.58 -5.44
N GLY A 13 -2.77 -15.54 -6.77
CA GLY A 13 -3.09 -14.32 -7.52
C GLY A 13 -1.88 -13.61 -8.13
N PHE A 14 -0.65 -14.09 -7.90
CA PHE A 14 0.52 -13.54 -8.58
C PHE A 14 0.48 -13.87 -10.08
N ARG A 15 0.95 -12.91 -10.90
CA ARG A 15 0.93 -13.03 -12.37
C ARG A 15 1.99 -14.04 -12.86
N GLY A 16 1.61 -14.84 -13.85
CA GLY A 16 2.54 -15.73 -14.58
C GLY A 16 3.15 -16.82 -13.70
N ARG A 17 4.46 -17.05 -13.84
CA ARG A 17 5.19 -18.13 -13.15
C ARG A 17 5.33 -17.94 -11.64
N ALA A 18 5.06 -16.74 -11.12
CA ALA A 18 5.17 -16.42 -9.70
C ALA A 18 4.12 -17.11 -8.81
N LYS A 19 3.04 -17.66 -9.38
CA LYS A 19 2.03 -18.45 -8.65
C LYS A 19 2.32 -19.96 -8.60
N ASN A 20 3.16 -20.47 -9.52
CA ASN A 20 3.40 -21.92 -9.70
C ASN A 20 4.83 -22.32 -9.30
N CYS A 21 5.82 -21.47 -9.55
CA CYS A 21 7.23 -21.76 -9.30
C CYS A 21 7.66 -21.24 -7.93
N ILE A 22 8.01 -22.15 -7.02
CA ILE A 22 8.34 -21.84 -5.62
C ILE A 22 9.47 -20.82 -5.50
N ARG A 23 10.54 -20.96 -6.29
CA ARG A 23 11.70 -20.06 -6.23
C ARG A 23 11.30 -18.60 -6.47
N ILE A 24 10.54 -18.37 -7.54
CA ILE A 24 10.04 -17.03 -7.91
C ILE A 24 8.97 -16.57 -6.90
N ALA A 25 8.10 -17.48 -6.46
CA ALA A 25 7.06 -17.17 -5.48
C ALA A 25 7.64 -16.64 -4.16
N ARG A 26 8.70 -17.28 -3.65
CA ARG A 26 9.38 -16.86 -2.40
C ARG A 26 9.88 -15.43 -2.48
N GLU A 27 10.68 -15.11 -3.51
CA GLU A 27 11.23 -13.76 -3.71
C GLU A 27 10.13 -12.70 -3.81
N ARG A 28 9.02 -13.03 -4.47
CA ARG A 28 7.88 -12.11 -4.64
C ARG A 28 7.09 -11.93 -3.35
N VAL A 29 6.85 -13.01 -2.60
CA VAL A 29 6.13 -12.98 -1.32
C VAL A 29 6.94 -12.18 -0.29
N GLU A 30 8.25 -12.38 -0.21
CA GLU A 30 9.12 -11.63 0.71
C GLU A 30 9.07 -10.12 0.42
N LYS A 31 9.19 -9.71 -0.85
CA LYS A 31 9.05 -8.30 -1.24
C LYS A 31 7.66 -7.75 -0.94
N ALA A 32 6.61 -8.52 -1.20
CA ALA A 32 5.24 -8.10 -0.90
C ALA A 32 5.00 -7.88 0.60
N LEU A 33 5.58 -8.73 1.45
CA LEU A 33 5.49 -8.57 2.91
C LEU A 33 6.23 -7.32 3.39
N GLN A 34 7.41 -7.04 2.83
CA GLN A 34 8.16 -5.81 3.12
C GLN A 34 7.37 -4.56 2.71
N TYR A 35 6.77 -4.56 1.51
CA TYR A 35 5.92 -3.46 1.07
C TYR A 35 4.69 -3.30 1.94
N SER A 36 4.01 -4.38 2.31
CA SER A 36 2.87 -4.32 3.24
C SER A 36 3.23 -3.65 4.56
N TYR A 37 4.40 -3.98 5.14
CA TYR A 37 4.86 -3.34 6.37
C TYR A 37 5.04 -1.82 6.20
N ARG A 38 5.70 -1.39 5.12
CA ARG A 38 5.92 0.02 4.80
C ARG A 38 4.59 0.75 4.54
N ASP A 39 3.73 0.19 3.72
CA ASP A 39 2.52 0.83 3.22
C ASP A 39 1.47 1.01 4.33
N ARG A 40 1.50 0.19 5.40
CA ARG A 40 0.69 0.46 6.62
C ARG A 40 1.01 1.82 7.26
N ARG A 41 2.27 2.28 7.20
CA ARG A 41 2.66 3.61 7.68
C ARG A 41 2.26 4.68 6.67
N THR A 42 2.51 4.45 5.37
CA THR A 42 2.18 5.39 4.29
C THR A 42 0.68 5.67 4.20
N LYS A 43 -0.17 4.65 4.33
CA LYS A 43 -1.65 4.80 4.29
C LYS A 43 -2.17 5.87 5.25
N LYS A 44 -1.58 6.01 6.44
CA LYS A 44 -1.96 7.05 7.41
C LYS A 44 -1.62 8.46 6.91
N ARG A 45 -0.47 8.61 6.24
CA ARG A 45 -0.03 9.87 5.63
C ARG A 45 -0.89 10.23 4.42
N ASP A 46 -1.16 9.27 3.54
CA ASP A 46 -1.97 9.49 2.33
C ASP A 46 -3.39 9.91 2.70
N MET A 47 -3.96 9.29 3.75
CA MET A 47 -5.29 9.65 4.22
C MET A 47 -5.35 11.05 4.83
N ARG A 48 -4.32 11.42 5.60
CA ARG A 48 -4.20 12.79 6.12
C ARG A 48 -4.10 13.80 4.98
N SER A 49 -3.28 13.53 3.97
CA SER A 49 -3.14 14.38 2.78
C SER A 49 -4.48 14.55 2.06
N LEU A 50 -5.23 13.45 1.84
CA LEU A 50 -6.55 13.51 1.22
C LEU A 50 -7.55 14.32 2.05
N TRP A 51 -7.53 14.20 3.38
CA TRP A 51 -8.40 14.99 4.25
C TRP A 51 -8.09 16.47 4.18
N ILE A 52 -6.81 16.84 4.20
CA ILE A 52 -6.39 18.25 4.05
C ILE A 52 -6.86 18.79 2.69
N GLN A 53 -6.70 18.02 1.61
CA GLN A 53 -7.18 18.42 0.28
C GLN A 53 -8.69 18.62 0.24
N ARG A 54 -9.48 17.70 0.84
CA ARG A 54 -10.94 17.80 0.90
C ARG A 54 -11.41 19.01 1.71
N ILE A 55 -10.79 19.26 2.86
CA ILE A 55 -11.12 20.42 3.69
C ILE A 55 -10.74 21.71 2.97
N SER A 56 -9.54 21.79 2.40
CA SER A 56 -9.08 22.97 1.64
C SER A 56 -9.99 23.28 0.45
N ALA A 57 -10.50 22.25 -0.26
CA ALA A 57 -11.47 22.46 -1.34
C ALA A 57 -12.78 23.09 -0.83
N GLY A 58 -13.27 22.68 0.34
CA GLY A 58 -14.45 23.29 0.97
C GLY A 58 -14.20 24.74 1.41
N THR A 59 -13.07 25.03 2.06
CA THR A 59 -12.77 26.40 2.53
C THR A 59 -12.57 27.38 1.38
N ARG A 60 -12.07 26.92 0.22
CA ARG A 60 -11.93 27.77 -0.98
C ARG A 60 -13.26 28.36 -1.45
N GLN A 61 -14.39 27.65 -1.28
CA GLN A 61 -15.73 28.18 -1.61
C GLN A 61 -16.13 29.36 -0.72
N HIS A 62 -15.54 29.45 0.47
CA HIS A 62 -15.80 30.49 1.47
C HIS A 62 -14.69 31.55 1.53
N ASN A 63 -13.84 31.66 0.49
CA ASN A 63 -12.69 32.57 0.41
C ASN A 63 -11.66 32.46 1.56
N VAL A 64 -11.63 31.33 2.28
CA VAL A 64 -10.60 31.02 3.29
C VAL A 64 -9.54 30.11 2.65
N SER A 65 -8.40 30.69 2.24
CA SER A 65 -7.38 29.97 1.44
C SER A 65 -6.30 29.26 2.26
N ASN A 66 -5.97 29.75 3.46
CA ASN A 66 -4.68 29.46 4.11
C ASN A 66 -4.75 28.65 5.42
N PHE A 67 -5.80 27.85 5.64
CA PHE A 67 -5.98 27.18 6.94
C PHE A 67 -4.92 26.09 7.24
N PHE A 68 -4.27 25.50 6.23
CA PHE A 68 -3.30 24.40 6.42
C PHE A 68 -2.02 24.51 5.57
N ALA A 69 -1.74 25.66 4.96
CA ALA A 69 -0.55 25.83 4.11
C ALA A 69 0.69 26.10 4.98
N ALA A 70 1.55 25.09 5.11
CA ALA A 70 2.94 25.18 5.54
C ALA A 70 3.74 24.10 4.81
#